data_AF-A0A970R8R2-F1
#
_entry.id   AF-A0A970R8R2-F1
#
_cell.length_a   1.000
_cell.length_b   1.000
_cell.length_c   1.000
_cell.angle_alpha   90.00
_cell.angle_beta   90.00
_cell.angle_gamma   90.00
#
_symmetry.space_group_name_H-M   'P 1'
#
loop_
_entity.id
_entity.type
_entity.pdbx_description
1 polymer ?
#
loop_
_entity_poly.entity_id
_entity_poly.type
_entity_poly.pdbx_seq_one_letter_code
_entity_poly.pdbx_strand_id
1 'polypeptide(L)'
;MNTILDRVLLLLGNLHMQPIDFESVYSGRNDLTPLESIELFLLEQQRLRTEKQGALKRKRANLPAEKTLSAFDFGFQRSVSKEQMLRLSDMTWVEQAFNVCFLGPPGVGKTHLALALSVRALDLGYTVVFETLD
;
A
#
# COMPACT_ATOMS: atom_id res chain seq x y z
N MET A 1 29.92 -15.64 20.07
CA MET A 1 28.50 -16.03 20.17
C MET A 1 27.81 -15.08 21.13
N ASN A 2 27.03 -14.14 20.61
CA ASN A 2 26.36 -13.14 21.45
C ASN A 2 24.91 -13.62 21.70
N THR A 3 24.71 -14.25 22.85
CA THR A 3 23.63 -15.23 23.09
C THR A 3 22.21 -14.65 23.18
N ILE A 4 22.04 -13.33 23.38
CA ILE A 4 20.73 -12.68 23.48
C ILE A 4 20.15 -12.39 22.10
N LEU A 5 20.96 -11.83 21.19
CA LEU A 5 20.50 -11.47 19.84
C LEU A 5 19.99 -12.71 19.10
N ASP A 6 20.71 -13.82 19.18
CA ASP A 6 20.30 -15.10 18.59
C ASP A 6 18.95 -15.58 19.14
N ARG A 7 18.72 -15.45 20.45
CA ARG A 7 17.43 -15.79 21.08
C ARG A 7 16.31 -14.89 20.60
N VAL A 8 16.55 -13.58 20.47
CA VAL A 8 15.56 -12.63 19.97
C VAL A 8 15.22 -12.93 18.51
N LEU A 9 16.21 -13.20 17.66
CA LEU A 9 15.99 -13.59 16.26
C LEU A 9 15.21 -14.92 16.15
N LEU A 10 15.50 -15.89 17.01
CA LEU A 10 14.73 -17.14 17.09
C LEU A 10 13.26 -16.89 17.49
N LEU A 11 13.03 -16.04 18.49
CA LEU A 11 11.68 -15.65 18.92
C LEU A 11 10.93 -14.92 17.80
N LEU A 12 11.59 -14.01 17.07
CA LEU A 12 11.00 -13.35 15.90
C LEU A 12 10.53 -14.35 14.85
N GLY A 13 11.37 -15.35 14.54
CA GLY A 13 11.02 -16.45 13.63
C GLY A 13 9.80 -17.24 14.10
N ASN A 14 9.80 -17.66 15.36
CA ASN A 14 8.69 -18.43 15.97
C ASN A 14 7.37 -17.63 15.99
N LEU A 15 7.44 -16.31 16.24
CA LEU A 15 6.30 -15.41 16.25
C LEU A 15 5.88 -14.92 14.85
N HIS A 16 6.52 -15.42 13.78
CA HIS A 16 6.24 -15.04 12.40
C HIS A 16 6.36 -13.52 12.18
N MET A 17 7.25 -12.89 12.94
CA MET A 17 7.58 -11.48 12.85
C MET A 17 8.60 -11.27 11.72
N GLN A 18 8.66 -10.04 11.20
CA GLN A 18 9.69 -9.73 10.19
C GLN A 18 11.03 -9.56 10.90
N PRO A 19 12.16 -9.99 10.30
CA PRO A 19 13.47 -9.69 10.86
C PRO A 19 13.68 -8.18 10.96
N ILE A 20 14.26 -7.72 12.07
CA ILE A 20 14.58 -6.30 12.31
C ILE A 20 16.08 -6.13 12.20
N ASP A 21 16.49 -5.04 11.56
CA ASP A 21 17.84 -4.49 11.72
C ASP A 21 17.91 -3.68 13.02
N PHE A 22 18.29 -4.33 14.12
CA PHE A 22 18.39 -3.71 15.44
C PHE A 22 19.37 -2.54 15.48
N GLU A 23 20.46 -2.58 14.69
CA GLU A 23 21.40 -1.48 14.67
C GLU A 23 20.73 -0.21 14.12
N SER A 24 20.01 -0.33 13.00
CA SER A 24 19.27 0.80 12.42
C SER A 24 18.20 1.39 13.35
N VAL A 25 17.57 0.54 14.18
CA VAL A 25 16.48 0.93 15.08
C VAL A 25 17.01 1.54 16.37
N TYR A 26 18.17 1.11 16.88
CA TYR A 26 18.66 1.51 18.21
C TYR A 26 19.91 2.39 18.17
N SER A 27 20.57 2.56 17.02
CA SER A 27 21.76 3.42 16.90
C SER A 27 21.50 4.83 17.40
N GLY A 28 22.37 5.33 18.28
CA GLY A 28 22.28 6.68 18.84
C GLY A 28 21.22 6.87 19.93
N ARG A 29 20.53 5.79 20.36
CA ARG A 29 19.52 5.83 21.43
C ARG A 29 20.04 5.11 22.68
N ASN A 30 20.93 5.79 23.42
CA ASN A 30 21.67 5.16 24.52
C ASN A 30 20.89 5.09 25.85
N ASP A 31 19.81 5.86 26.00
CA ASP A 31 19.12 6.05 27.29
C ASP A 31 17.67 5.55 27.28
N LEU A 32 17.32 4.61 26.39
CA LEU A 32 15.97 4.07 26.31
C LEU A 32 15.64 3.25 27.56
N THR A 33 14.50 3.57 28.17
CA THR A 33 13.88 2.68 29.16
C THR A 33 13.48 1.36 28.48
N PRO A 34 13.29 0.28 29.26
CA PRO A 34 12.80 -0.99 28.72
C PRO A 34 11.48 -0.84 27.96
N LEU A 35 10.58 0.05 28.42
CA LEU A 35 9.29 0.26 27.78
C LEU A 35 9.42 1.00 26.44
N GLU A 36 10.23 2.06 26.36
CA GLU A 36 10.51 2.76 25.10
C GLU A 36 11.20 1.84 24.09
N SER A 37 12.08 0.94 24.56
CA SER A 37 12.73 -0.05 23.70
C SER A 37 11.72 -1.01 23.07
N ILE A 38 10.72 -1.46 23.84
CA ILE A 38 9.62 -2.30 23.35
C ILE A 38 8.73 -1.52 22.38
N GLU A 39 8.40 -0.27 22.69
CA GLU A 39 7.60 0.58 21.80
C GLU A 39 8.26 0.74 20.43
N LEU A 40 9.55 1.11 20.40
CA LEU A 40 10.30 1.26 19.15
C LEU A 40 10.37 -0.04 18.35
N PHE A 41 10.58 -1.17 19.02
CA PHE A 41 10.55 -2.49 18.40
C PHE A 41 9.18 -2.77 17.75
N LEU A 42 8.09 -2.52 18.47
CA LEU A 42 6.73 -2.78 17.99
C LEU A 42 6.35 -1.86 16.83
N LEU A 43 6.76 -0.59 16.87
CA LEU A 43 6.56 0.35 15.77
C LEU A 43 7.27 -0.13 14.50
N GLU A 44 8.53 -0.55 14.60
CA GLU A 44 9.26 -1.07 13.45
C GLU A 44 8.66 -2.39 12.94
N GLN A 45 8.23 -3.28 13.83
CA GLN A 45 7.49 -4.49 13.44
C GLN A 45 6.19 -4.18 12.70
N GLN A 46 5.42 -3.20 13.17
CA GLN A 46 4.20 -2.76 12.52
C GLN A 46 4.50 -2.21 11.12
N ARG A 47 5.56 -1.40 10.99
CA ARG A 47 6.02 -0.86 9.69
C ARG A 47 6.35 -1.99 8.71
N LEU A 48 7.21 -2.93 9.10
CA LEU A 48 7.63 -4.05 8.26
C LEU A 48 6.45 -4.96 7.87
N ARG A 49 5.52 -5.21 8.80
CA ARG A 49 4.29 -5.98 8.51
C ARG A 49 3.41 -5.27 7.48
N THR A 50 3.25 -3.97 7.61
CA THR A 50 2.43 -3.15 6.70
C THR A 50 3.05 -3.13 5.30
N GLU A 51 4.36 -2.91 5.22
CA GLU A 51 5.13 -2.91 3.98
C GLU A 51 5.02 -4.26 3.24
N LYS A 52 5.24 -5.37 3.95
CA LYS A 52 5.09 -6.71 3.40
C LYS A 52 3.67 -6.98 2.90
N GLN A 53 2.65 -6.60 3.67
CA GLN A 53 1.25 -6.76 3.26
C GLN A 53 0.93 -5.93 2.02
N GLY A 54 1.42 -4.69 1.95
CA GLY A 54 1.27 -3.82 0.77
C GLY A 54 1.93 -4.43 -0.46
N ALA A 55 3.17 -4.91 -0.34
CA ALA A 55 3.89 -5.58 -1.43
C ALA A 55 3.15 -6.83 -1.93
N LEU A 56 2.61 -7.63 -1.02
CA LEU A 56 1.80 -8.80 -1.37
C LEU A 56 0.50 -8.41 -2.08
N LYS A 57 -0.22 -7.38 -1.61
CA LYS A 57 -1.44 -6.88 -2.26
C LYS A 57 -1.15 -6.35 -3.66
N ARG A 58 -0.08 -5.55 -3.84
CA ARG A 58 0.35 -5.07 -5.16
C ARG A 58 0.69 -6.21 -6.11
N LYS A 59 1.45 -7.21 -5.63
CA LYS A 59 1.78 -8.40 -6.41
C LYS A 59 0.52 -9.18 -6.83
N ARG A 60 -0.44 -9.34 -5.92
CA ARG A 60 -1.71 -10.06 -6.18
C ARG A 60 -2.62 -9.31 -7.15
N ALA A 61 -2.65 -7.98 -7.08
CA ALA A 61 -3.46 -7.17 -7.98
C ALA A 61 -3.05 -7.30 -9.45
N ASN A 62 -1.79 -7.67 -9.70
CA ASN A 62 -1.24 -7.95 -11.03
C ASN A 62 -1.60 -6.87 -12.06
N LEU A 63 -1.50 -5.60 -11.65
CA LEU A 63 -1.86 -4.49 -12.52
C LEU A 63 -0.94 -4.47 -13.75
N PRO A 64 -1.48 -4.34 -14.98
CA PRO A 64 -0.67 -4.34 -16.20
C PRO A 64 0.26 -3.12 -16.31
N ALA A 65 -0.06 -2.03 -15.62
CA ALA A 65 0.79 -0.86 -15.51
C ALA A 65 0.42 -0.05 -14.25
N GLU A 66 1.42 0.60 -13.65
CA GLU A 66 1.19 1.62 -12.64
C GLU A 66 0.77 2.93 -13.32
N LYS A 67 -0.43 3.42 -12.98
CA LYS A 67 -0.97 4.70 -13.44
C LYS A 67 -1.39 5.51 -12.23
N THR A 68 -1.32 6.83 -12.35
CA THR A 68 -1.76 7.76 -11.31
C THR A 68 -2.72 8.78 -11.90
N LEU A 69 -3.57 9.36 -11.06
CA LEU A 69 -4.43 10.48 -11.48
C LEU A 69 -3.61 11.71 -11.85
N SER A 70 -2.43 11.90 -11.25
CA SER A 70 -1.53 13.01 -11.57
C SER A 70 -0.94 12.92 -12.98
N ALA A 71 -0.76 11.71 -13.51
CA ALA A 71 -0.25 11.46 -14.86
C ALA A 71 -1.36 11.47 -15.94
N PHE A 72 -2.62 11.71 -15.57
CA PHE A 72 -3.74 11.75 -16.52
C PHE A 72 -3.92 13.15 -17.10
N ASP A 73 -4.04 13.26 -18.43
CA ASP A 73 -4.30 14.53 -19.12
C ASP A 73 -5.80 14.87 -19.13
N PHE A 74 -6.23 15.59 -18.10
CA PHE A 74 -7.59 16.14 -17.99
C PHE A 74 -7.86 17.32 -18.95
N GLY A 75 -6.83 17.88 -19.59
CA GLY A 75 -6.99 18.93 -20.61
C GLY A 75 -7.46 18.35 -21.96
N PHE A 76 -6.93 17.18 -22.30
CA PHE A 76 -7.33 16.40 -23.48
C PHE A 76 -8.71 15.74 -23.29
N GLN A 77 -8.94 15.05 -22.18
CA GLN A 77 -10.23 14.43 -21.87
C GLN A 77 -11.11 15.34 -21.01
N ARG A 78 -12.01 16.10 -21.65
CA ARG A 78 -12.87 17.09 -20.97
C ARG A 78 -14.18 16.51 -20.41
N SER A 79 -14.56 15.28 -20.75
CA SER A 79 -15.82 14.68 -20.29
C SER A 79 -15.75 14.15 -18.84
N VAL A 80 -14.56 14.12 -18.25
CA VAL A 80 -14.32 13.68 -16.87
C VAL A 80 -13.56 14.79 -16.15
N SER A 81 -14.11 15.31 -15.04
CA SER A 81 -13.42 16.34 -14.28
C SER A 81 -12.38 15.74 -13.33
N LYS A 82 -11.29 16.47 -13.09
CA LYS A 82 -10.26 16.09 -12.12
C LYS A 82 -10.82 16.00 -10.71
N GLU A 83 -11.72 16.91 -10.34
CA GLU A 83 -12.38 16.96 -9.03
C GLU A 83 -13.25 15.72 -8.79
N GLN A 84 -13.98 15.25 -9.80
CA GLN A 84 -14.76 14.02 -9.70
C GLN A 84 -13.84 12.82 -9.47
N MET A 85 -12.73 12.72 -10.21
CA MET A 85 -11.77 11.62 -10.04
C MET A 85 -11.07 11.67 -8.68
N LEU A 86 -10.76 12.85 -8.16
CA LEU A 86 -10.20 13.02 -6.82
C LEU A 86 -11.18 12.56 -5.74
N ARG A 87 -12.49 12.81 -5.88
CA ARG A 87 -13.49 12.24 -4.95
C ARG A 87 -13.49 10.72 -5.02
N LEU A 88 -13.50 10.12 -6.21
CA LEU A 88 -13.43 8.66 -6.34
C LEU A 88 -12.15 8.05 -5.75
N SER A 89 -11.08 8.85 -5.59
CA SER A 89 -9.79 8.41 -5.06
C SER A 89 -9.77 8.19 -3.54
N ASP A 90 -10.84 8.59 -2.82
CA ASP A 90 -10.99 8.33 -1.38
C ASP A 90 -11.57 6.94 -1.06
N MET A 91 -12.06 6.22 -2.07
CA MET A 91 -12.66 4.88 -1.93
C MET A 91 -13.96 4.81 -1.10
N THR A 92 -14.59 5.94 -0.77
CA THR A 92 -15.89 5.97 -0.05
C THR A 92 -16.96 5.17 -0.80
N TRP A 93 -16.91 5.18 -2.14
CA TRP A 93 -17.82 4.40 -2.98
C TRP A 93 -17.65 2.88 -2.79
N VAL A 94 -16.46 2.40 -2.45
CA VAL A 94 -16.21 0.99 -2.11
C VAL A 94 -16.85 0.67 -0.76
N GLU A 95 -16.66 1.53 0.25
CA GLU A 95 -17.23 1.38 1.59
C GLU A 95 -18.77 1.38 1.56
N GLN A 96 -19.35 2.16 0.65
CA GLN A 96 -20.79 2.23 0.41
C GLN A 96 -21.33 1.14 -0.53
N ALA A 97 -20.48 0.21 -0.98
CA ALA A 97 -20.83 -0.86 -1.92
C ALA A 97 -21.43 -0.36 -3.25
N PHE A 98 -20.97 0.79 -3.74
CA PHE A 98 -21.29 1.28 -5.08
C PHE A 98 -20.31 0.75 -6.12
N ASN A 99 -20.75 0.74 -7.38
CA ASN A 99 -19.91 0.38 -8.53
C ASN A 99 -19.63 1.63 -9.36
N VAL A 100 -18.38 1.78 -9.80
CA VAL A 100 -17.97 2.84 -10.75
C VAL A 100 -17.74 2.21 -12.12
N CYS A 101 -18.42 2.72 -13.14
CA CYS A 101 -18.25 2.30 -14.52
C CYS A 101 -17.81 3.49 -15.38
N PHE A 102 -16.71 3.34 -16.12
CA PHE A 102 -16.28 4.31 -17.11
C PHE A 102 -16.85 3.94 -18.49
N LEU A 103 -17.67 4.82 -19.06
CA LEU A 103 -18.30 4.64 -20.37
C LEU A 103 -17.76 5.67 -21.36
N GLY A 104 -17.53 5.24 -22.61
CA GLY A 104 -17.11 6.14 -23.68
C GLY A 104 -16.32 5.43 -24.80
N PRO A 105 -15.97 6.16 -25.87
CA PRO A 105 -15.24 5.63 -27.03
C PRO A 105 -13.89 4.99 -26.67
N PRO A 106 -13.32 4.10 -27.48
CA PRO A 106 -11.96 3.59 -27.28
C PRO A 106 -10.93 4.72 -27.27
N GLY A 107 -9.82 4.53 -26.55
CA GLY A 107 -8.70 5.49 -26.52
C GLY A 107 -8.87 6.71 -25.61
N VAL A 108 -10.02 6.90 -24.95
CA VAL A 108 -10.30 8.10 -24.14
C VAL A 108 -9.80 8.05 -22.68
N GLY A 109 -8.95 7.07 -22.35
CA GLY A 109 -8.29 7.00 -21.05
C GLY A 109 -9.03 6.22 -19.93
N LYS A 110 -10.11 5.51 -20.24
CA LYS A 110 -10.89 4.71 -19.26
C LYS A 110 -10.03 3.73 -18.45
N THR A 111 -9.17 2.96 -19.14
CA THR A 111 -8.27 2.01 -18.50
C THR A 111 -7.23 2.71 -17.62
N HIS A 112 -6.73 3.89 -18.02
CA HIS A 112 -5.82 4.68 -17.18
C HIS A 112 -6.52 5.08 -15.88
N LEU A 113 -7.74 5.62 -15.96
CA LEU A 113 -8.50 6.04 -14.77
C LEU A 113 -8.78 4.86 -13.83
N ALA A 114 -9.18 3.70 -14.37
CA ALA A 114 -9.39 2.49 -13.58
C ALA A 114 -8.10 2.01 -12.89
N LEU A 115 -6.97 1.99 -13.61
CA LEU A 115 -5.66 1.65 -13.04
C LEU A 115 -5.21 2.67 -11.98
N ALA A 116 -5.46 3.96 -12.20
CA ALA A 116 -5.11 5.00 -11.25
C ALA A 116 -5.90 4.90 -9.94
N LEU A 117 -7.20 4.60 -10.01
CA LEU A 117 -8.00 4.29 -8.82
C LEU A 117 -7.54 2.99 -8.15
N SER A 118 -7.15 1.98 -8.93
CA SER A 118 -6.61 0.71 -8.43
C SER A 118 -5.32 0.88 -7.64
N VAL A 119 -4.36 1.65 -8.17
CA VAL A 119 -3.12 2.00 -7.46
C VAL A 119 -3.44 2.73 -6.17
N ARG A 120 -4.34 3.72 -6.22
CA ARG A 120 -4.74 4.46 -5.02
C ARG A 120 -5.42 3.56 -3.97
N ALA A 121 -6.25 2.62 -4.39
CA ALA A 121 -6.89 1.67 -3.50
C ALA A 121 -5.84 0.77 -2.80
N LEU A 122 -4.83 0.30 -3.52
CA LEU A 122 -3.71 -0.46 -2.95
C LEU A 122 -2.92 0.37 -1.93
N ASP A 123 -2.68 1.65 -2.20
CA ASP A 123 -1.99 2.56 -1.27
C ASP A 123 -2.79 2.79 0.02
N LEU A 124 -4.12 2.79 -0.07
CA LEU A 124 -5.03 2.85 1.08
C LEU A 124 -5.22 1.49 1.77
N GLY A 125 -4.57 0.44 1.30
CA GLY A 125 -4.62 -0.89 1.89
C GLY A 125 -5.80 -1.74 1.45
N TYR A 126 -6.55 -1.36 0.42
CA TYR A 126 -7.58 -2.22 -0.17
C TYR A 126 -6.96 -3.41 -0.91
N THR A 127 -7.72 -4.49 -1.02
CA THR A 127 -7.36 -5.60 -1.91
C THR A 127 -7.96 -5.32 -3.28
N VAL A 128 -7.14 -5.41 -4.33
CA VAL A 128 -7.53 -5.16 -5.71
C VAL A 128 -7.23 -6.39 -6.55
N VAL A 129 -8.08 -6.64 -7.54
CA VAL A 129 -7.88 -7.61 -8.62
C VAL A 129 -8.18 -6.89 -9.94
N PHE A 130 -7.34 -7.10 -10.94
CA PHE A 130 -7.55 -6.55 -12.28
C PHE A 130 -7.70 -7.69 -13.27
N GLU A 131 -8.79 -7.67 -14.03
CA GLU A 131 -9.12 -8.66 -15.05
C GLU A 131 -9.63 -7.97 -16.30
N THR A 132 -9.43 -8.61 -17.46
CA THR A 132 -10.13 -8.24 -18.69
C THR A 132 -11.49 -8.89 -18.71
N LEU A 133 -12.49 -8.17 -19.22
CA LEU A 133 -13.79 -8.75 -19.52
C LEU A 133 -13.65 -9.41 -20.91
N ASP A 134 -13.50 -10.73 -20.91
CA ASP A 134 -13.45 -11.54 -22.14
C ASP A 134 -14.84 -11.75 -22.74
#